data_AF-A0A7S1V7B3-F1
#
_entry.id   AF-A0A7S1V7B3-F1
#
_cell.length_a   1.000
_cell.length_b   1.000
_cell.length_c   1.000
_cell.angle_alpha   90.00
_cell.angle_beta   90.00
_cell.angle_gamma   90.00
#
_symmetry.space_group_name_H-M   'P 1'
#
loop_
_entity.id
_entity.type
_entity.pdbx_description
1 polymer ?
#
loop_
_entity_poly.entity_id
_entity_poly.type
_entity_poly.pdbx_seq_one_letter_code
_entity_poly.pdbx_strand_id
1 'polypeptide(L)'
;LPTYFSVMKHGGLMIVVLIEGLVVNKVPIRAKHFLFVEAIGLLFCFWTVLHSLFDIGNPFKVGTPESDDVIYNVINWEESPQMTFKILVGVMLVAIPFLFIMLWSLSLCGRRYLDYQSIDVMV
;
A
#
# COMPACT_ATOMS: atom_id res chain seq x y z
N LEU A 1 -19.46 0.59 -7.80
CA LEU A 1 -18.84 1.75 -7.09
C LEU A 1 -18.56 1.31 -5.66
N PRO A 2 -17.37 1.58 -5.10
CA PRO A 2 -17.11 1.26 -3.70
C PRO A 2 -18.15 1.93 -2.81
N THR A 3 -18.71 1.19 -1.85
CA THR A 3 -19.66 1.76 -0.89
C THR A 3 -18.91 2.77 -0.01
N TYR A 4 -19.60 3.83 0.41
CA TYR A 4 -19.06 4.81 1.37
C TYR A 4 -18.43 4.11 2.58
N PHE A 5 -19.07 3.04 3.06
CA PHE A 5 -18.60 2.23 4.18
C PHE A 5 -17.25 1.55 3.91
N SER A 6 -17.03 0.99 2.71
CA SER A 6 -15.75 0.36 2.34
C SER A 6 -14.63 1.40 2.25
N VAL A 7 -14.90 2.56 1.64
CA VAL A 7 -13.93 3.68 1.58
C VAL A 7 -13.56 4.16 2.97
N MET A 8 -14.56 4.34 3.85
CA MET A 8 -14.34 4.82 5.22
C MET A 8 -13.56 3.82 6.08
N LYS A 9 -13.82 2.51 5.96
CA LYS A 9 -13.05 1.49 6.70
C LYS A 9 -11.58 1.52 6.32
N HIS A 10 -11.27 1.45 5.02
CA HIS A 10 -9.89 1.35 4.56
C HIS A 10 -9.16 2.69 4.68
N GLY A 11 -9.79 3.79 4.25
CA GLY A 11 -9.21 5.14 4.34
C GLY A 11 -9.08 5.63 5.78
N GLY A 12 -10.09 5.38 6.62
CA GLY A 12 -10.05 5.71 8.05
C GLY A 12 -8.96 4.94 8.79
N LEU A 13 -8.87 3.63 8.57
CA LEU A 13 -7.80 2.80 9.15
C LEU A 13 -6.42 3.29 8.70
N MET A 14 -6.25 3.62 7.41
CA MET A 14 -5.01 4.18 6.89
C MET A 14 -4.63 5.47 7.64
N ILE A 15 -5.56 6.41 7.83
CA ILE A 15 -5.30 7.66 8.55
C ILE A 15 -4.86 7.39 10.00
N VAL A 16 -5.55 6.49 10.70
CA VAL A 16 -5.20 6.13 12.09
C VAL A 16 -3.78 5.54 12.17
N VAL A 17 -3.46 4.59 11.30
CA VAL A 17 -2.12 3.97 11.24
C VAL A 17 -1.05 5.01 10.87
N LEU A 18 -1.36 5.96 9.99
CA LEU A 18 -0.43 7.03 9.64
C LEU A 18 -0.14 7.97 10.82
N ILE A 19 -1.17 8.35 11.59
CA ILE A 19 -1.00 9.17 12.79
C ILE A 19 -0.17 8.41 13.84
N GLU A 20 -0.52 7.16 14.11
CA GLU A 20 0.22 6.33 15.05
C GLU A 20 1.69 6.14 14.64
N GLY A 21 1.93 5.82 13.37
CA GLY A 21 3.28 5.59 12.86
C GLY A 21 4.14 6.86 12.82
N LEU A 22 3.61 7.95 12.25
CA LEU A 22 4.39 9.17 11.99
C LEU A 22 4.38 10.17 13.15
N VAL A 23 3.24 10.34 13.83
CA VAL A 23 3.10 11.37 14.88
C VAL A 23 3.42 10.80 16.26
N VAL A 24 2.83 9.66 16.61
CA VAL A 24 3.00 9.05 17.94
C VAL A 24 4.35 8.37 18.07
N ASN A 25 4.64 7.40 17.19
CA ASN A 25 5.85 6.58 17.25
C ASN A 25 7.04 7.18 16.48
N LYS A 26 6.81 8.17 15.61
CA LYS A 26 7.83 8.85 14.80
C LYS A 26 8.74 7.87 14.04
N VAL A 27 8.15 6.82 13.48
CA VAL A 27 8.89 5.76 12.78
C VAL A 27 9.55 6.36 11.54
N PRO A 28 10.89 6.35 11.41
CA PRO A 28 11.56 6.94 10.27
C PRO A 28 11.39 6.06 9.03
N ILE A 29 10.80 6.63 7.98
CA ILE A 29 10.69 5.96 6.67
C ILE A 29 12.02 6.11 5.94
N ARG A 30 12.57 4.99 5.46
CA ARG A 30 13.87 4.93 4.77
C ARG A 30 13.69 4.41 3.35
N ALA A 31 14.59 4.79 2.45
CA ALA A 31 14.58 4.34 1.05
C ALA A 31 14.50 2.82 0.89
N LYS A 32 15.12 2.04 1.79
CA LYS A 32 15.03 0.57 1.75
C LYS A 32 13.60 0.02 1.93
N HIS A 33 12.70 0.77 2.57
CA HIS A 33 11.30 0.37 2.71
C HIS A 33 10.56 0.46 1.37
N PHE A 34 10.95 1.39 0.49
CA PHE A 34 10.40 1.46 -0.87
C PHE A 34 10.65 0.16 -1.63
N LEU A 35 11.89 -0.33 -1.64
CA LEU A 35 12.24 -1.58 -2.33
C LEU A 35 11.44 -2.78 -1.80
N PHE A 36 11.20 -2.83 -0.50
CA PHE A 36 10.40 -3.89 0.12
C PHE A 36 8.93 -3.84 -0.32
N VAL A 37 8.33 -2.64 -0.29
CA VAL A 37 6.94 -2.44 -0.75
C VAL A 37 6.80 -2.75 -2.23
N GLU A 38 7.75 -2.30 -3.05
CA GLU A 38 7.77 -2.56 -4.48
C GLU A 38 7.90 -4.06 -4.79
N ALA A 39 8.76 -4.78 -4.06
CA ALA A 39 8.90 -6.22 -4.20
C ALA A 39 7.61 -6.98 -3.85
N ILE A 40 6.90 -6.58 -2.80
CA ILE A 40 5.58 -7.14 -2.46
C ILE A 40 4.57 -6.82 -3.56
N GLY A 41 4.57 -5.59 -4.09
CA GLY A 41 3.70 -5.19 -5.20
C GLY A 41 3.93 -6.01 -6.46
N LEU A 42 5.18 -6.29 -6.82
CA LEU A 42 5.54 -7.16 -7.94
C LEU A 42 5.10 -8.61 -7.70
N LEU A 43 5.31 -9.12 -6.49
CA LEU A 43 4.86 -10.47 -6.11
C LEU A 43 3.33 -10.58 -6.20
N PHE A 44 2.60 -9.55 -5.76
CA PHE A 44 1.15 -9.47 -5.89
C PHE A 44 0.72 -9.42 -7.36
N CYS A 45 1.35 -8.59 -8.20
CA CYS A 45 1.07 -8.57 -9.63
C CYS A 45 1.27 -9.95 -10.27
N PHE A 46 2.40 -10.59 -9.97
CA PHE A 46 2.68 -11.95 -10.41
C PHE A 46 1.62 -12.95 -9.94
N TRP A 47 1.22 -12.87 -8.66
CA TRP A 47 0.14 -13.68 -8.12
C TRP A 47 -1.17 -13.50 -8.87
N THR A 48 -1.57 -12.27 -9.22
CA THR A 48 -2.82 -12.04 -9.97
C THR A 48 -2.80 -12.68 -11.36
N VAL A 49 -1.65 -12.74 -12.01
CA VAL A 49 -1.47 -13.42 -13.31
C VAL A 49 -1.59 -14.93 -13.13
N LEU A 50 -0.89 -15.51 -12.16
CA LEU A 50 -1.00 -16.95 -11.88
C LEU A 50 -2.44 -17.36 -11.55
N HIS A 51 -3.10 -16.58 -10.69
CA HIS A 51 -4.48 -16.82 -10.32
C HIS A 51 -5.41 -16.83 -11.54
N SER A 52 -5.21 -15.92 -12.50
CA SER A 52 -5.97 -15.89 -13.75
C SER A 52 -5.65 -17.07 -14.68
N LEU A 53 -4.40 -17.52 -14.77
CA LEU A 53 -4.00 -18.60 -15.68
C LEU A 53 -4.44 -19.99 -15.19
N PHE A 54 -4.42 -20.21 -13.88
CA PHE A 54 -4.71 -21.51 -13.29
C PHE A 54 -6.17 -21.67 -12.86
N ASP A 55 -7.03 -20.68 -13.12
CA ASP A 55 -8.42 -20.63 -12.66
C ASP A 55 -8.53 -21.03 -11.18
N ILE A 56 -7.61 -20.52 -10.37
CA ILE A 56 -7.62 -20.74 -8.92
C ILE A 56 -8.80 -19.91 -8.42
N GLY A 57 -9.99 -20.51 -8.40
CA GLY A 57 -11.22 -19.77 -8.16
C GLY A 57 -11.17 -18.95 -6.86
N ASN A 58 -11.64 -17.70 -6.92
CA ASN A 58 -11.94 -16.95 -5.72
C ASN A 58 -13.24 -17.52 -5.11
N PRO A 59 -13.27 -17.96 -3.84
CA PRO A 59 -14.50 -18.40 -3.18
C PRO A 59 -15.57 -17.29 -3.18
N PHE A 60 -15.17 -16.02 -3.24
CA PHE A 60 -16.05 -14.87 -3.38
C PHE A 60 -16.23 -14.52 -4.86
N LYS A 61 -17.21 -15.17 -5.50
CA LYS A 61 -17.60 -14.82 -6.86
C LYS A 61 -18.23 -13.42 -6.89
N VAL A 62 -17.94 -12.68 -7.96
CA VAL A 62 -18.56 -11.38 -8.25
C VAL A 62 -20.09 -11.53 -8.15
N GLY A 63 -20.72 -10.78 -7.24
CA GLY A 63 -22.17 -10.77 -7.05
C GLY A 63 -22.69 -11.54 -5.84
N THR A 64 -21.83 -12.15 -5.01
CA THR A 64 -22.27 -12.63 -3.69
C THR A 64 -22.27 -11.49 -2.66
N PRO A 65 -23.18 -11.48 -1.67
CA PRO A 65 -23.24 -10.44 -0.62
C PRO A 65 -21.96 -10.29 0.21
N GLU A 66 -21.05 -11.25 0.12
CA GLU A 66 -19.79 -11.33 0.85
C GLU A 66 -18.58 -10.82 0.04
N SER A 67 -18.76 -10.40 -1.23
CA SER A 67 -17.65 -9.89 -2.06
C SER A 67 -17.29 -8.45 -1.69
N ASP A 68 -16.67 -8.25 -0.52
CA ASP A 68 -16.09 -6.96 -0.08
C ASP A 68 -14.84 -6.58 -0.91
N ASP A 69 -14.38 -7.48 -1.78
CA ASP A 69 -13.16 -7.30 -2.57
C ASP A 69 -13.39 -6.46 -3.84
N VAL A 70 -13.55 -5.16 -3.64
CA VAL A 70 -13.53 -4.17 -4.72
C VAL A 70 -12.24 -4.23 -5.54
N ILE A 71 -11.13 -4.68 -4.94
CA ILE A 71 -9.83 -4.77 -5.61
C ILE A 71 -9.85 -5.78 -6.76
N TYR A 72 -10.49 -6.94 -6.60
CA TYR A 72 -10.59 -7.94 -7.68
C TYR A 72 -11.49 -7.49 -8.82
N ASN A 73 -12.45 -6.59 -8.58
CA ASN A 73 -13.27 -6.02 -9.66
C ASN A 73 -12.45 -5.11 -10.61
N VAL A 74 -11.34 -4.54 -10.13
CA VAL A 74 -10.50 -3.64 -10.93
C VAL A 74 -9.45 -4.40 -11.74
N ILE A 75 -9.04 -5.58 -11.26
CA ILE A 75 -8.03 -6.44 -11.88
C ILE A 75 -8.74 -7.60 -12.59
N ASN A 76 -9.18 -7.35 -13.82
CA ASN A 76 -9.92 -8.30 -14.65
C ASN A 76 -9.07 -8.70 -15.87
N TRP A 77 -8.33 -9.80 -15.76
CA TRP A 77 -7.46 -10.33 -16.80
C TRP A 77 -8.21 -11.04 -17.92
N GLU A 78 -9.46 -11.49 -17.67
CA GLU A 78 -10.27 -12.25 -18.64
C GLU A 78 -11.01 -11.31 -19.61
N GLU A 79 -11.77 -10.36 -19.09
CA GLU A 79 -12.61 -9.49 -19.92
C GLU A 79 -11.86 -8.24 -20.41
N SER A 80 -10.86 -7.77 -19.66
CA SER A 80 -10.17 -6.50 -19.98
C SER A 80 -8.67 -6.46 -19.63
N PRO A 81 -7.84 -7.38 -20.16
CA PRO A 81 -6.42 -7.50 -19.78
C PRO A 81 -5.60 -6.23 -20.03
N GLN A 82 -5.91 -5.47 -21.09
CA GLN A 82 -5.21 -4.22 -21.39
C GLN A 82 -5.46 -3.13 -20.34
N MET A 83 -6.70 -3.05 -19.82
CA MET A 83 -7.04 -2.07 -18.78
C MET A 83 -6.37 -2.46 -17.46
N THR A 84 -6.47 -3.74 -17.10
CA THR A 84 -5.80 -4.31 -15.93
C THR A 84 -4.30 -4.03 -15.93
N PHE A 85 -3.63 -4.30 -17.06
CA PHE A 85 -2.20 -4.01 -17.21
C PHE A 85 -1.89 -2.53 -16.99
N LYS A 86 -2.64 -1.61 -17.63
CA LYS A 86 -2.44 -0.16 -17.45
C LYS A 86 -2.60 0.28 -16.00
N ILE A 87 -3.60 -0.25 -15.30
CA ILE A 87 -3.85 0.06 -13.89
C ILE A 87 -2.69 -0.43 -13.03
N LEU A 88 -2.26 -1.69 -13.18
CA LEU A 88 -1.13 -2.24 -12.41
C LEU A 88 0.15 -1.45 -12.65
N VAL A 89 0.47 -1.13 -13.91
CA VAL A 89 1.64 -0.30 -14.24
C VAL A 89 1.52 1.09 -13.61
N GLY A 90 0.35 1.73 -13.68
CA GLY A 90 0.10 3.02 -13.04
C GLY A 90 0.25 2.97 -11.52
N VAL A 91 -0.23 1.91 -10.87
CA VAL A 91 -0.08 1.73 -9.42
C VAL A 91 1.40 1.56 -9.04
N MET A 92 2.11 0.66 -9.73
CA MET A 92 3.51 0.35 -9.44
C MET A 92 4.45 1.52 -9.74
N LEU A 93 4.30 2.19 -10.88
CA LEU A 93 5.25 3.22 -11.31
C LEU A 93 4.86 4.63 -10.87
N VAL A 94 3.61 4.87 -10.47
CA VAL A 94 3.13 6.22 -10.12
C VAL A 94 2.59 6.25 -8.70
N ALA A 95 1.59 5.44 -8.37
CA ALA A 95 0.91 5.54 -7.08
C ALA A 95 1.83 5.17 -5.91
N ILE A 96 2.54 4.04 -5.98
CA ILE A 96 3.45 3.59 -4.91
C ILE A 96 4.61 4.58 -4.72
N PRO A 97 5.35 5.02 -5.77
CA PRO A 97 6.41 6.01 -5.61
C PRO A 97 5.90 7.34 -5.06
N PHE A 98 4.75 7.82 -5.54
CA PHE A 98 4.14 9.05 -5.04
C PHE A 98 3.78 8.96 -3.56
N LEU A 99 3.10 7.88 -3.14
CA LEU A 99 2.77 7.63 -1.74
C LEU A 99 4.04 7.52 -0.88
N PHE A 100 5.06 6.81 -1.37
CA PHE A 100 6.33 6.70 -0.67
C PHE A 100 6.98 8.06 -0.45
N ILE A 101 7.08 8.90 -1.49
CA ILE A 101 7.66 10.25 -1.39
C ILE A 101 6.86 11.10 -0.40
N MET A 102 5.52 11.04 -0.47
CA MET A 102 4.65 11.77 0.45
C MET A 102 4.91 11.34 1.91
N LEU A 103 4.89 10.04 2.19
CA LEU A 103 5.10 9.49 3.53
C LEU A 103 6.52 9.75 4.04
N TRP A 104 7.52 9.59 3.18
CA TRP A 104 8.90 9.92 3.48
C TRP A 104 9.04 11.41 3.85
N SER A 105 8.44 12.30 3.07
CA SER A 105 8.43 13.75 3.32
C SER A 105 7.80 14.08 4.68
N LEU A 106 6.65 13.47 5.00
CA LEU A 106 6.00 13.64 6.30
C LEU A 106 6.86 13.09 7.46
N SER A 107 7.61 12.02 7.25
CA SER A 107 8.51 11.45 8.27
C SER A 107 9.72 12.34 8.58
N LEU A 108 10.05 13.30 7.70
CA LEU A 108 11.12 14.28 7.97
C LEU A 108 10.66 15.36 8.97
N CYS A 109 9.37 15.66 9.02
CA CYS A 109 8.79 16.61 9.97
C CYS A 109 8.84 16.04 11.39
N GLY A 110 9.77 16.53 12.22
CA GLY A 110 9.86 16.15 13.64
C GLY A 110 10.97 15.16 13.99
N ARG A 111 11.92 14.93 13.08
CA ARG A 111 13.14 14.15 13.35
C ARG A 111 14.00 14.86 14.41
N ARG A 112 14.21 14.22 15.57
CA ARG A 112 15.20 14.66 16.57
C ARG A 112 16.52 13.98 16.29
N TYR A 113 17.56 14.77 16.04
CA TYR A 113 18.94 14.32 16.07
C TYR A 113 19.42 14.38 17.52
N LEU A 114 19.83 13.25 18.09
CA LEU A 114 20.53 13.26 19.37
C LEU A 114 21.98 13.65 19.09
N ASP A 115 22.41 14.81 19.59
CA ASP A 115 23.81 15.21 19.51
C ASP A 115 24.63 14.35 20.47
N TYR A 116 25.63 13.67 19.91
CA TYR A 116 26.52 12.74 20.61
C TYR A 116 27.21 13.41 21.83
N GLN A 117 27.46 14.72 21.78
CA GLN A 117 28.08 15.47 22.87
C GLN A 117 27.28 15.48 24.18
N SER A 118 25.97 15.21 24.17
CA SER A 118 25.16 15.17 25.39
C SER A 118 25.24 13.84 26.15
N ILE A 119 25.77 12.79 25.53
CA ILE A 119 25.91 11.45 26.13
C ILE A 119 27.15 11.39 27.02
N ASP A 120 28.24 12.05 26.62
CA ASP A 120 29.52 12.05 27.34
C ASP A 120 29.50 12.87 28.65
N VAL A 121 28.50 13.72 28.87
CA VAL A 121 28.37 14.53 30.12
C VAL A 121 27.51 13.83 31.18
N MET A 122 26.91 12.68 30.86
CA MET A 122 26.03 11.93 31.76
C MET A 122 26.61 10.56 32.19
N VAL A 123 27.88 10.30 31.87
CA VAL A 123 28.67 9.14 32.34
C VAL A 123 29.80 9.64 33.23
#